data_AF-Q8WPK3-F1
#
_entry.id   AF-Q8WPK3-F1
#
_cell.length_a   1.000
_cell.length_b   1.000
_cell.length_c   1.000
_cell.angle_alpha   90.00
_cell.angle_beta   90.00
_cell.angle_gamma   90.00
#
_symmetry.space_group_name_H-M   'P 1'
#
loop_
_entity.id
_entity.type
_entity.pdbx_description
1 polymer ?
#
loop_
_entity_poly.entity_id
_entity_poly.type
_entity_poly.pdbx_seq_one_letter_code
_entity_poly.pdbx_strand_id
1 'polypeptide(L)'
;MTGPRCTSTRMPLGIRTLGLRGCPDTDRLLETVGHGIVIENKENCVLLRNISPVSVYVKSCQIDSTPIRIPAAHEVDLFFYDEFSRSIAERNTLADLWQLREHCTLFISFGLCWGSSTVQVESVDCLPCWLK
;
A
#
# COMPACT_ATOMS: atom_id res chain seq x y z
N MET A 1 23.37 27.95 3.77
CA MET A 1 22.26 27.44 2.95
C MET A 1 21.91 26.05 3.44
N THR A 2 20.94 25.92 4.33
CA THR A 2 20.41 24.62 4.76
C THR A 2 19.29 24.24 3.82
N GLY A 3 19.49 23.19 3.02
CA GLY A 3 18.45 22.65 2.13
C GLY A 3 17.20 22.22 2.90
N PRO A 4 16.08 21.96 2.19
CA PRO A 4 14.83 21.60 2.82
C PRO A 4 15.03 20.36 3.69
N ARG A 5 14.64 20.46 4.96
CA ARG A 5 14.68 19.34 5.91
C ARG A 5 13.78 18.23 5.37
N CYS A 6 14.33 17.06 5.06
CA CYS A 6 13.55 15.86 4.82
C CYS A 6 12.67 15.59 6.05
N THR A 7 11.38 15.87 5.97
CA THR A 7 10.38 15.40 6.92
C THR A 7 10.05 13.94 6.61
N SER A 8 11.05 13.05 6.73
CA SER A 8 10.82 11.61 6.64
C SER A 8 10.23 11.14 7.98
N THR A 9 8.92 10.98 8.02
CA THR A 9 8.24 10.35 9.15
C THR A 9 8.42 8.83 9.01
N ARG A 10 9.22 8.23 9.89
CA ARG A 10 9.37 6.76 9.94
C ARG A 10 8.25 6.15 10.79
N MET A 11 7.61 5.11 10.27
CA MET A 11 6.57 4.36 10.98
C MET A 11 7.03 2.90 11.18
N PRO A 12 7.69 2.56 12.31
CA PRO A 12 8.15 1.20 12.57
C PRO A 12 6.97 0.26 12.89
N LEU A 13 6.86 -0.85 12.17
CA LEU A 13 5.78 -1.83 12.35
C LEU A 13 6.01 -2.77 13.55
N GLY A 14 7.27 -3.10 13.87
CA GLY A 14 7.61 -4.07 14.93
C GLY A 14 7.27 -3.68 16.36
N ILE A 15 6.90 -2.41 16.61
CA ILE A 15 6.50 -1.93 17.94
C ILE A 15 4.99 -2.13 18.18
N ARG A 16 4.18 -2.21 17.12
CA ARG A 16 2.71 -2.28 17.21
C ARG A 16 2.14 -3.69 17.24
N THR A 17 2.97 -4.72 17.14
CA THR A 17 2.57 -6.14 17.08
C THR A 17 2.48 -6.83 18.44
N LEU A 18 2.60 -6.08 19.55
CA LEU A 18 2.65 -6.62 20.92
C LEU A 18 1.42 -7.47 21.33
N GLY A 19 0.27 -7.32 20.66
CA GLY A 19 -0.95 -8.12 20.92
C GLY A 19 -1.11 -9.38 20.05
N LEU A 20 -0.26 -9.59 19.04
CA LEU A 20 -0.35 -10.71 18.08
C LEU A 20 0.89 -11.63 18.10
N ARG A 21 1.83 -11.38 19.02
CA ARG A 21 3.01 -12.24 19.20
C ARG A 21 2.58 -13.66 19.58
N GLY A 22 3.04 -14.66 18.83
CA GLY A 22 2.66 -16.07 19.03
C GLY A 22 2.23 -16.81 17.76
N CYS A 23 2.11 -16.12 16.62
CA CYS A 23 1.96 -16.76 15.31
C CYS A 23 3.32 -16.80 14.59
N PRO A 24 3.95 -17.99 14.45
CA PRO A 24 5.31 -18.11 13.90
C PRO A 24 5.48 -17.50 12.50
N ASP A 25 4.44 -17.59 11.67
CA ASP A 25 4.47 -17.06 10.30
C ASP A 25 4.43 -15.53 10.27
N THR A 26 3.72 -14.91 11.21
CA THR A 26 3.67 -13.46 11.34
C THR A 26 4.99 -12.92 11.87
N ASP A 27 5.55 -13.55 12.90
CA ASP A 27 6.82 -13.14 13.49
C ASP A 27 7.97 -13.28 12.47
N ARG A 28 8.01 -14.40 11.73
CA ARG A 28 8.99 -14.63 10.66
C ARG A 28 8.85 -13.63 9.50
N LEU A 29 7.62 -13.26 9.14
CA LEU A 29 7.39 -12.25 8.12
C LEU A 29 7.88 -10.87 8.59
N LEU A 30 7.57 -10.47 9.83
CA LEU A 30 8.00 -9.18 10.38
C LEU A 30 9.53 -9.06 10.43
N GLU A 31 10.24 -10.14 10.75
CA GLU A 31 11.70 -10.19 10.66
C GLU A 31 12.22 -10.01 9.23
N THR A 32 11.49 -10.50 8.24
CA THR A 32 11.88 -10.44 6.82
C THR A 32 11.45 -9.17 6.10
N VAL A 33 10.45 -8.42 6.58
CA VAL A 33 10.05 -7.13 5.99
C VAL A 33 11.21 -6.12 5.97
N GLY A 34 12.13 -6.19 6.93
CA GLY A 34 13.34 -5.37 6.95
C GLY A 34 13.01 -3.86 6.92
N HIS A 35 13.48 -3.17 5.87
CA HIS A 35 13.28 -1.72 5.71
C HIS A 35 11.87 -1.32 5.22
N GLY A 36 11.03 -2.29 4.81
CA GLY A 36 9.64 -2.04 4.42
C GLY A 36 9.47 -1.27 3.11
N ILE A 37 8.62 -0.25 3.10
CA ILE A 37 8.34 0.57 1.93
C ILE A 37 8.58 2.05 2.22
N VAL A 38 8.79 2.81 1.15
CA VAL A 38 8.74 4.28 1.19
C VAL A 38 7.56 4.72 0.35
N ILE A 39 6.71 5.57 0.92
CA ILE A 39 5.63 6.25 0.20
C ILE A 39 6.06 7.71 0.08
N GLU A 40 6.15 8.21 -1.15
CA GLU A 40 6.56 9.57 -1.45
C GLU A 40 5.39 10.29 -2.14
N ASN A 41 5.00 11.43 -1.58
CA ASN A 41 4.08 12.33 -2.26
C ASN A 41 4.89 13.24 -3.20
N LYS A 42 4.73 13.03 -4.51
CA LYS A 42 5.32 13.86 -5.57
C LYS A 42 4.29 14.88 -6.05
N GLU A 43 4.73 15.83 -6.87
CA GLU A 43 3.88 16.89 -7.41
C GLU A 43 2.61 16.36 -8.12
N ASN A 44 2.75 15.27 -8.90
CA ASN A 44 1.67 14.76 -9.75
C ASN A 44 1.12 13.39 -9.33
N CYS A 45 1.79 12.70 -8.40
CA CYS A 45 1.43 11.34 -8.00
C CYS A 45 1.92 10.96 -6.61
N VAL A 46 1.40 9.85 -6.10
CA VAL A 46 1.95 9.15 -4.93
C VAL A 46 2.78 7.97 -5.43
N LEU A 47 4.09 7.97 -5.15
CA LEU A 47 5.01 6.89 -5.49
C LEU A 47 5.16 5.93 -4.30
N LEU A 48 5.16 4.63 -4.56
CA LEU A 48 5.63 3.61 -3.62
C LEU A 48 6.94 3.01 -4.12
N ARG A 49 7.94 2.97 -3.24
CA ARG A 49 9.20 2.24 -3.42
C ARG A 49 9.25 1.07 -2.47
N ASN A 50 9.46 -0.12 -3.02
CA ASN A 50 9.68 -1.31 -2.21
C ASN A 50 11.17 -1.43 -1.85
N ILE A 51 11.52 -1.04 -0.63
CA ILE A 51 12.87 -1.18 -0.07
C ILE A 51 13.00 -2.43 0.83
N SER A 52 11.97 -3.26 0.86
CA SER A 52 11.93 -4.54 1.55
C SER A 52 12.60 -5.61 0.69
N PRO A 53 13.26 -6.62 1.28
CA PRO A 53 13.74 -7.76 0.52
C PRO A 53 12.59 -8.69 0.09
N VAL A 54 11.38 -8.53 0.63
CA VAL A 54 10.19 -9.29 0.21
C VAL A 54 9.35 -8.51 -0.80
N SER A 55 8.56 -9.22 -1.60
CA SER A 55 7.56 -8.58 -2.46
C SER A 55 6.45 -7.96 -1.63
N VAL A 56 5.93 -6.83 -2.12
CA VAL A 56 4.79 -6.13 -1.54
C VAL A 56 3.64 -6.21 -2.53
N TYR A 57 2.42 -6.40 -2.05
CA TYR A 57 1.23 -6.41 -2.89
C TYR A 57 0.39 -5.19 -2.59
N VAL A 58 -0.05 -4.50 -3.64
CA VAL A 58 -0.77 -3.23 -3.50
C VAL A 58 -2.06 -3.28 -4.29
N LYS A 59 -3.16 -2.85 -3.70
CA LYS A 59 -4.42 -2.61 -4.39
C LYS A 59 -4.72 -1.12 -4.40
N SER A 60 -4.82 -0.57 -5.61
CA SER A 60 -5.22 0.81 -5.89
C SER A 60 -6.25 0.79 -7.01
N CYS A 61 -7.44 1.35 -6.77
CA CYS A 61 -8.51 1.39 -7.77
C CYS A 61 -8.14 2.16 -9.05
N GLN A 62 -7.11 3.01 -9.01
CA GLN A 62 -6.62 3.71 -10.21
C GLN A 62 -5.69 2.84 -11.07
N ILE A 63 -5.03 1.83 -10.49
CA ILE A 63 -4.10 0.97 -11.23
C ILE A 63 -4.80 -0.31 -11.69
N ASP A 64 -5.39 -1.04 -10.75
CA ASP A 64 -6.03 -2.32 -11.00
C ASP A 64 -7.08 -2.62 -9.93
N SER A 65 -8.14 -3.34 -10.33
CA SER A 65 -9.15 -3.89 -9.43
C SER A 65 -8.62 -4.98 -8.48
N THR A 66 -7.49 -5.58 -8.84
CA THR A 66 -6.83 -6.67 -8.11
C THR A 66 -5.46 -6.24 -7.55
N PRO A 67 -4.95 -6.90 -6.48
CA PRO A 67 -3.64 -6.54 -5.95
C PRO A 67 -2.51 -6.86 -6.93
N ILE A 68 -1.66 -5.87 -7.20
CA ILE A 68 -0.47 -6.00 -8.05
C ILE A 68 0.75 -6.31 -7.19
N ARG A 69 1.68 -7.11 -7.73
CA ARG A 69 2.94 -7.45 -7.06
C ARG A 69 4.02 -6.42 -7.39
N ILE A 70 4.63 -5.86 -6.35
CA ILE A 70 5.81 -4.97 -6.42
C ILE A 70 7.03 -5.73 -5.88
N PRO A 71 7.95 -6.19 -6.74
CA PRO A 71 9.14 -6.90 -6.31
C PRO A 71 10.07 -6.01 -5.47
N ALA A 72 11.04 -6.63 -4.80
CA ALA A 72 12.08 -5.90 -4.07
C ALA A 72 12.84 -4.94 -4.99
N ALA A 73 13.20 -3.77 -4.48
CA ALA A 73 13.91 -2.70 -5.22
C ALA A 73 13.17 -2.14 -6.44
N HIS A 74 11.86 -2.38 -6.57
CA HIS A 74 11.03 -1.77 -7.61
C HIS A 74 10.18 -0.63 -7.05
N GLU A 75 9.73 0.24 -7.94
CA GLU A 75 8.86 1.38 -7.62
C GLU A 75 7.66 1.43 -8.55
N VAL A 76 6.55 2.00 -8.06
CA VAL A 76 5.30 2.13 -8.79
C VAL A 76 4.55 3.40 -8.36
N ASP A 77 4.01 4.13 -9.33
CA ASP A 77 3.09 5.23 -9.04
C ASP A 77 1.71 4.65 -8.68
N LEU A 78 1.22 4.96 -7.47
CA LEU A 78 0.01 4.39 -6.89
C LEU A 78 -1.26 5.19 -7.13
N PHE A 79 -1.11 6.50 -7.30
CA PHE A 79 -2.21 7.43 -7.37
C PHE A 79 -1.81 8.66 -8.18
N PHE A 80 -2.66 9.09 -9.11
CA PHE A 80 -2.43 10.22 -10.02
C PHE A 80 -3.44 11.33 -9.73
N TYR A 81 -2.94 12.51 -9.36
CA TYR A 81 -3.80 13.62 -8.94
C TYR A 81 -4.68 14.16 -10.07
N ASP A 82 -4.14 14.21 -11.29
CA ASP A 82 -4.87 14.69 -12.48
C ASP A 82 -6.01 13.75 -12.87
N GLU A 83 -5.77 12.44 -12.84
CA GLU A 83 -6.79 11.43 -13.15
C GLU A 83 -7.91 11.43 -12.11
N PHE A 84 -7.54 11.59 -10.83
CA PHE A 84 -8.53 11.73 -9.77
C PHE A 84 -9.38 12.99 -9.92
N SER A 85 -8.74 14.12 -10.22
CA SER A 85 -9.42 15.41 -10.41
C SER A 85 -10.40 15.35 -11.59
N ARG A 86 -10.00 14.70 -12.70
CA ARG A 86 -10.88 14.44 -13.83
C ARG A 86 -12.06 13.54 -13.44
N SER A 87 -11.79 12.48 -12.67
CA SER A 87 -12.82 11.58 -12.16
C SER A 87 -13.88 12.29 -11.30
N ILE A 88 -13.47 13.29 -10.51
CA ILE A 88 -14.41 14.14 -9.74
C ILE A 88 -15.26 14.98 -10.70
N ALA A 89 -14.64 15.63 -11.68
CA ALA A 89 -15.32 16.54 -12.60
C ALA A 89 -16.35 15.84 -13.50
N GLU A 90 -16.15 14.56 -13.81
CA GLU A 90 -17.06 13.77 -14.65
C GLU A 90 -18.33 13.27 -13.93
N ARG A 91 -18.39 13.38 -12.60
CA ARG A 91 -19.47 12.81 -11.77
C ARG A 91 -20.48 13.87 -11.36
N ASN A 92 -21.76 13.56 -11.57
CA ASN A 92 -22.85 14.52 -11.40
C ASN A 92 -23.78 14.21 -10.22
N THR A 93 -23.59 13.08 -9.53
CA THR A 93 -24.41 12.70 -8.38
C THR A 93 -23.58 12.53 -7.12
N LEU A 94 -24.22 12.76 -5.97
CA LEU A 94 -23.60 12.51 -4.66
C LEU A 94 -23.21 11.04 -4.49
N ALA A 95 -24.00 10.11 -5.05
CA ALA A 95 -23.70 8.68 -4.99
C ALA A 95 -22.42 8.34 -5.76
N ASP A 96 -22.23 8.92 -6.94
CA ASP A 96 -21.02 8.71 -7.75
C ASP A 96 -19.78 9.30 -7.08
N LEU A 97 -19.92 10.50 -6.48
CA LEU A 97 -18.86 11.12 -5.70
C LEU A 97 -18.50 10.29 -4.46
N TRP A 98 -19.49 9.67 -3.81
CA TRP A 98 -19.24 8.81 -2.66
C TRP A 98 -18.43 7.57 -3.02
N GLN A 99 -18.60 7.01 -4.22
CA GLN A 99 -17.80 5.87 -4.69
C GLN A 99 -16.32 6.23 -4.84
N LEU A 100 -15.97 7.50 -5.10
CA LEU A 100 -14.57 7.93 -5.20
C LEU A 100 -13.76 7.73 -3.92
N ARG A 101 -14.40 7.54 -2.76
CA ARG A 101 -13.71 7.18 -1.51
C ARG A 101 -12.82 5.94 -1.66
N GLU A 102 -13.19 5.03 -2.55
CA GLU A 102 -12.45 3.79 -2.78
C GLU A 102 -11.11 4.06 -3.49
N HIS A 103 -11.03 5.12 -4.31
CA HIS A 103 -9.79 5.56 -4.94
C HIS A 103 -8.82 6.19 -3.92
N CYS A 104 -9.34 6.74 -2.83
CA CYS A 104 -8.54 7.37 -1.78
C CYS A 104 -7.96 6.37 -0.76
N THR A 105 -8.25 5.08 -0.91
CA THR A 105 -7.82 4.04 0.02
C THR A 105 -6.87 3.07 -0.68
N LEU A 106 -5.67 2.91 -0.13
CA LEU A 106 -4.68 1.98 -0.66
C LEU A 106 -4.52 0.83 0.32
N PHE A 107 -4.61 -0.41 -0.17
CA PHE A 107 -4.31 -1.57 0.65
C PHE A 107 -2.95 -2.12 0.25
N ILE A 108 -2.10 -2.40 1.23
CA ILE A 108 -0.74 -2.88 1.02
C ILE A 108 -0.49 -4.07 1.92
N SER A 109 0.06 -5.16 1.40
CA SER A 109 0.49 -6.31 2.21
C SER A 109 1.92 -6.72 1.90
N PHE A 110 2.55 -7.36 2.87
CA PHE A 110 3.93 -7.84 2.75
C PHE A 110 3.94 -9.35 2.55
N GLY A 111 4.71 -9.84 1.58
CA GLY A 111 5.00 -11.27 1.38
C GLY A 111 3.85 -12.11 0.80
N LEU A 112 2.59 -11.83 1.13
CA LEU A 112 1.41 -12.58 0.71
C LEU A 112 0.41 -11.70 -0.05
N CYS A 113 -0.09 -12.20 -1.16
CA CYS A 113 -1.16 -11.60 -1.95
C CYS A 113 -2.54 -11.99 -1.40
N TRP A 114 -3.61 -11.33 -1.87
CA TRP A 114 -5.00 -11.70 -1.57
C TRP A 114 -5.89 -11.51 -2.81
N GLY A 115 -7.09 -12.08 -2.81
CA GLY A 115 -8.16 -11.70 -3.75
C GLY A 115 -7.92 -11.96 -5.24
N SER A 116 -7.00 -12.86 -5.61
CA SER A 116 -6.86 -13.36 -6.99
C SER A 116 -7.17 -14.86 -7.05
N SER A 117 -7.64 -15.33 -8.21
CA SER A 117 -7.99 -16.74 -8.45
C SER A 117 -6.81 -17.71 -8.32
N THR A 118 -5.58 -17.19 -8.25
CA THR A 118 -4.34 -17.97 -8.14
C THR A 118 -3.73 -17.99 -6.72
N VAL A 119 -4.37 -17.36 -5.73
CA VAL A 119 -3.77 -17.10 -4.41
C VAL A 119 -4.55 -17.77 -3.27
N GLN A 120 -3.81 -18.27 -2.27
CA GLN A 120 -4.32 -19.04 -1.11
C GLN A 120 -5.08 -18.24 -0.04
N VAL A 121 -5.23 -16.92 -0.18
CA VAL A 121 -5.83 -16.05 0.84
C VAL A 121 -6.95 -15.21 0.22
N GLU A 122 -8.19 -15.47 0.64
CA GLU A 122 -9.39 -14.85 0.08
C GLU A 122 -9.63 -13.42 0.58
N SER A 123 -9.28 -13.11 1.84
CA SER A 123 -9.50 -11.81 2.50
C SER A 123 -8.21 -11.17 3.02
N VAL A 124 -8.18 -9.84 3.04
CA VAL A 124 -7.11 -9.03 3.67
C VAL A 124 -6.97 -9.35 5.17
N ASP A 125 -8.07 -9.68 5.84
CA ASP A 125 -8.08 -9.96 7.29
C ASP A 125 -7.27 -11.19 7.67
N CYS A 126 -7.03 -12.09 6.70
CA CYS A 126 -6.23 -13.29 6.89
C CYS A 126 -4.73 -13.05 6.64
N LEU A 127 -4.34 -11.83 6.25
CA LEU A 127 -2.94 -11.50 6.00
C LEU A 127 -2.21 -11.19 7.32
N PRO A 128 -1.00 -11.75 7.51
CA PRO A 128 -0.21 -11.54 8.72
C PRO A 128 0.30 -10.10 8.89
N CYS A 129 0.54 -9.37 7.79
CA CYS A 129 1.02 -8.00 7.83
C CYS A 129 0.51 -7.19 6.64
N TRP A 130 -0.31 -6.17 6.93
CA TRP A 130 -0.88 -5.27 5.93
C TRP A 130 -1.11 -3.86 6.48
N LEU A 131 -1.32 -2.91 5.57
CA LEU A 131 -1.57 -1.49 5.80
C LEU A 131 -2.79 -1.05 4.96
N LYS A 132 -3.53 -0.09 5.48
CA LYS A 132 -4.65 0.58 4.82
C LYS A 132 -4.60 2.07 5.14
#